data_AF-A0A7V3NCJ1-F1
#
_entry.id   AF-A0A7V3NCJ1-F1
#
_cell.length_a   1.000
_cell.length_b   1.000
_cell.length_c   1.000
_cell.angle_alpha   90.00
_cell.angle_beta   90.00
_cell.angle_gamma   90.00
#
_symmetry.space_group_name_H-M   'P 1'
#
loop_
_entity.id
_entity.type
_entity.pdbx_description
1 polymer ?
#
loop_
_entity_poly.entity_id
_entity_poly.type
_entity_poly.pdbx_seq_one_letter_code
_entity_poly.pdbx_strand_id
1 'polypeptide(L)'
;MNYFAHACRFLHDPPLAVGTAVPDWLMVCDRGVRLRVKHVAGPANEWSGPGRQLARGILQHLGDDAAFHNSDAFAELQLVMAGRVRRFLGQRAGPPVAFLSHLVLELLLDAALIAEDPGRLEAYYCGLESVDAAWVQQTVNRLAPRASSHLAEMMVRFRRARILWDYLEDATLLRRLNQVLARAGVAGLPEAFREILAEARPLVAGHRHRLLPRGEQTGGPDPTC
;
A
#
# COMPACT_ATOMS: atom_id res chain seq x y z
N MET A 1 -0.44 -1.06 -5.60
CA MET A 1 -0.88 -1.78 -4.37
C MET A 1 -0.86 -0.78 -3.21
N ASN A 2 -1.34 -1.15 -2.02
CA ASN A 2 -1.31 -0.25 -0.86
C ASN A 2 -0.54 -0.93 0.30
N TYR A 3 -0.47 -0.27 1.45
CA TYR A 3 0.41 -0.61 2.57
C TYR A 3 0.49 -2.11 2.93
N PHE A 4 -0.63 -2.74 3.28
CA PHE A 4 -0.57 -4.09 3.88
C PHE A 4 -0.27 -5.15 2.83
N ALA A 5 -0.82 -5.02 1.62
CA ALA A 5 -0.59 -5.95 0.54
C ALA A 5 0.90 -6.06 0.18
N HIS A 6 1.65 -4.95 0.24
CA HIS A 6 3.10 -4.97 0.08
C HIS A 6 3.84 -5.67 1.24
N ALA A 7 3.43 -5.40 2.48
CA ALA A 7 4.17 -5.82 3.66
C ALA A 7 3.86 -7.25 4.14
N CYS A 8 2.67 -7.79 3.82
CA CYS A 8 2.12 -8.95 4.52
C CYS A 8 3.01 -10.21 4.45
N ARG A 9 3.87 -10.35 3.43
CA ARG A 9 4.81 -11.47 3.26
C ARG A 9 6.09 -11.34 4.10
N PHE A 10 6.33 -10.17 4.68
CA PHE A 10 7.61 -9.79 5.26
C PHE A 10 7.50 -9.37 6.73
N LEU A 11 6.41 -9.75 7.40
CA LEU A 11 6.15 -9.36 8.79
C LEU A 11 7.21 -9.87 9.79
N HIS A 12 8.02 -10.84 9.40
CA HIS A 12 9.15 -11.36 10.16
C HIS A 12 10.43 -10.52 10.05
N ASP A 13 10.50 -9.58 9.10
CA ASP A 13 11.62 -8.64 8.89
C ASP A 13 11.09 -7.19 8.95
N PRO A 14 10.99 -6.59 10.15
CA PRO A 14 10.36 -5.28 10.31
C PRO A 14 11.02 -4.16 9.48
N PRO A 15 12.36 -4.04 9.38
CA PRO A 15 12.97 -3.07 8.46
C PRO A 15 12.53 -3.24 7.00
N LEU A 16 12.40 -4.47 6.51
CA LEU A 16 11.91 -4.73 5.16
C LEU A 16 10.45 -4.32 5.01
N ALA A 17 9.57 -4.77 5.91
CA ALA A 17 8.14 -4.42 5.91
C ALA A 17 7.91 -2.90 6.03
N VAL A 18 8.71 -2.19 6.83
CA VAL A 18 8.69 -0.72 6.88
C VAL A 18 9.10 -0.12 5.54
N GLY A 19 10.14 -0.68 4.91
CA GLY A 19 10.63 -0.24 3.61
C GLY A 19 9.55 -0.27 2.53
N THR A 20 8.64 -1.24 2.58
CA THR A 20 7.56 -1.33 1.58
C THR A 20 6.51 -0.22 1.71
N ALA A 21 6.41 0.46 2.85
CA ALA A 21 5.46 1.56 3.07
C ALA A 21 6.07 2.95 2.80
N VAL A 22 7.41 3.04 2.72
CA VAL A 22 8.12 4.32 2.56
C VAL A 22 7.69 5.09 1.31
N PRO A 23 7.59 4.49 0.11
CA PRO A 23 7.16 5.24 -1.08
C PRO A 23 5.79 5.90 -0.91
N ASP A 24 4.81 5.19 -0.33
CA ASP A 24 3.47 5.71 -0.08
C ASP A 24 3.47 6.84 0.97
N TRP A 25 4.21 6.69 2.07
CA TRP A 25 4.34 7.75 3.07
C TRP A 25 4.96 9.02 2.49
N LEU A 26 5.99 8.88 1.65
CA LEU A 26 6.59 10.02 0.95
C LEU A 26 5.58 10.70 0.02
N MET A 27 4.74 9.94 -0.68
CA MET A 27 3.66 10.53 -1.49
C MET A 27 2.65 11.34 -0.66
N VAL A 28 2.48 11.02 0.63
CA VAL A 28 1.62 11.76 1.55
C VAL A 28 2.31 12.98 2.15
N CYS A 29 3.51 12.82 2.72
CA CYS A 29 4.16 13.88 3.50
C CYS A 29 5.11 14.75 2.68
N ASP A 30 5.62 14.27 1.56
CA ASP A 30 6.64 14.95 0.76
C ASP A 30 6.66 14.49 -0.70
N ARG A 31 5.58 14.78 -1.45
CA ARG A 31 5.38 14.33 -2.85
C ARG A 31 6.52 14.68 -3.81
N GLY A 32 7.39 15.62 -3.43
CA GLY A 32 8.56 16.00 -4.21
C GLY A 32 9.73 15.02 -4.09
N VAL A 33 9.72 14.14 -3.09
CA VAL A 33 10.73 13.12 -2.83
C VAL A 33 10.24 11.79 -3.40
N ARG A 34 10.72 11.46 -4.61
CA ARG A 34 10.32 10.23 -5.32
C ARG A 34 11.48 9.26 -5.48
N LEU A 35 11.39 8.14 -4.78
CA LEU A 35 12.31 7.02 -4.93
C LEU A 35 12.02 6.28 -6.24
N ARG A 36 13.08 5.74 -6.85
CA ARG A 36 13.05 4.95 -8.08
C ARG A 36 14.08 3.85 -7.96
N VAL A 37 13.93 2.77 -8.72
CA VAL A 37 14.85 1.62 -8.71
C VAL A 37 16.31 2.06 -8.79
N LYS A 38 16.65 2.98 -9.72
CA LYS A 38 18.02 3.49 -9.89
C LYS A 38 18.62 4.18 -8.65
N HIS A 39 17.80 4.69 -7.74
CA HIS A 39 18.27 5.35 -6.51
C HIS A 39 18.57 4.32 -5.39
N VAL A 40 17.96 3.15 -5.46
CA VAL A 40 17.91 2.19 -4.34
C VAL A 40 18.65 0.89 -4.64
N ALA A 41 18.73 0.48 -5.92
CA ALA A 41 19.31 -0.79 -6.34
C ALA A 41 20.77 -0.97 -5.93
N GLY A 42 21.63 0.04 -6.14
CA GLY A 42 23.03 0.00 -5.71
C GLY A 42 23.15 -0.17 -4.18
N PRO A 43 22.59 0.76 -3.39
CA PRO A 43 22.56 0.63 -1.93
C PRO A 43 22.00 -0.70 -1.41
N ALA A 44 20.93 -1.24 -2.01
CA ALA A 44 20.35 -2.52 -1.59
C ALA A 44 21.28 -3.73 -1.82
N ASN A 45 22.21 -3.62 -2.78
CA ASN A 45 23.20 -4.65 -3.07
C ASN A 45 24.48 -4.47 -2.24
N GLU A 46 24.87 -3.23 -1.97
CA GLU A 46 26.14 -2.87 -1.31
C GLU A 46 26.03 -2.81 0.22
N TRP A 47 24.89 -2.36 0.75
CA TRP A 47 24.70 -2.21 2.19
C TRP A 47 24.54 -3.55 2.90
N SER A 48 24.81 -3.56 4.20
CA SER A 48 24.58 -4.69 5.09
C SER A 48 23.60 -4.32 6.22
N GLY A 49 23.10 -5.34 6.92
CA GLY A 49 22.23 -5.16 8.09
C GLY A 49 20.86 -4.54 7.79
N PRO A 50 20.23 -3.88 8.78
CA PRO A 50 18.86 -3.34 8.66
C PRO A 50 18.67 -2.31 7.55
N GLY A 51 19.71 -1.53 7.23
CA GLY A 51 19.64 -0.55 6.13
C GLY A 51 19.44 -1.22 4.77
N ARG A 52 20.07 -2.38 4.55
CA ARG A 52 19.87 -3.20 3.36
C ARG A 52 18.43 -3.68 3.25
N GLN A 53 17.85 -4.15 4.35
CA GLN A 53 16.47 -4.66 4.36
C GLN A 53 15.47 -3.55 4.09
N LEU A 54 15.64 -2.36 4.67
CA LEU A 54 14.83 -1.19 4.34
C LEU A 54 14.89 -0.85 2.85
N ALA A 55 16.09 -0.83 2.25
CA ALA A 55 16.28 -0.57 0.83
C ALA A 55 15.62 -1.66 -0.04
N ARG A 56 15.72 -2.94 0.35
CA ARG A 56 15.02 -4.05 -0.31
C ARG A 56 13.51 -3.93 -0.22
N GLY A 57 12.97 -3.50 0.91
CA GLY A 57 11.53 -3.24 1.06
C GLY A 57 11.04 -2.16 0.11
N ILE A 58 11.81 -1.08 -0.06
CA ILE A 58 11.49 -0.03 -1.03
C ILE A 58 11.50 -0.58 -2.47
N LEU A 59 12.50 -1.40 -2.82
CA LEU A 59 12.54 -2.05 -4.14
C LEU A 59 11.37 -3.03 -4.33
N GLN A 60 11.01 -3.76 -3.29
CA GLN A 60 9.87 -4.67 -3.30
C GLN A 60 8.58 -3.92 -3.59
N HIS A 61 8.31 -2.79 -2.92
CA HIS A 61 7.15 -1.95 -3.22
C HIS A 61 7.12 -1.53 -4.69
N LEU A 62 8.23 -1.03 -5.23
CA LEU A 62 8.31 -0.60 -6.63
C LEU A 62 8.07 -1.75 -7.61
N GLY A 63 8.57 -2.94 -7.29
CA GLY A 63 8.38 -4.16 -8.07
C GLY A 63 6.95 -4.68 -8.00
N ASP A 64 6.36 -4.71 -6.80
CA ASP A 64 4.98 -5.09 -6.54
C ASP A 64 4.02 -4.19 -7.30
N ASP A 65 4.23 -2.88 -7.26
CA ASP A 65 3.45 -1.93 -8.04
C ASP A 65 3.57 -2.23 -9.53
N ALA A 66 4.77 -2.39 -10.06
CA ALA A 66 4.94 -2.72 -11.47
C ALA A 66 4.23 -4.03 -11.84
N ALA A 67 4.34 -5.08 -11.02
CA ALA A 67 3.68 -6.36 -11.26
C ALA A 67 2.16 -6.25 -11.17
N PHE A 68 1.63 -5.55 -10.17
CA PHE A 68 0.21 -5.33 -9.96
C PHE A 68 -0.43 -4.62 -11.15
N HIS A 69 0.14 -3.49 -11.59
CA HIS A 69 -0.41 -2.69 -12.69
C HIS A 69 -0.32 -3.39 -14.04
N ASN A 70 0.63 -4.31 -14.22
CA ASN A 70 0.79 -5.09 -15.44
C ASN A 70 0.05 -6.44 -15.40
N SER A 71 -0.73 -6.73 -14.34
CA SER A 71 -1.46 -7.99 -14.23
C SER A 71 -2.81 -7.94 -14.96
N ASP A 72 -3.17 -9.06 -15.61
CA ASP A 72 -4.48 -9.21 -16.26
C ASP A 72 -5.63 -9.06 -15.26
N ALA A 73 -5.44 -9.56 -14.03
CA ALA A 73 -6.46 -9.48 -12.98
C ALA A 73 -6.74 -8.04 -12.54
N PHE A 74 -5.69 -7.20 -12.45
CA PHE A 74 -5.88 -5.78 -12.17
C PHE A 74 -6.60 -5.10 -13.33
N ALA A 75 -6.18 -5.34 -14.57
CA ALA A 75 -6.82 -4.74 -15.75
C ALA A 75 -8.31 -5.09 -15.86
N GLU A 76 -8.65 -6.37 -15.63
CA GLU A 76 -10.02 -6.88 -15.60
C GLU A 76 -10.86 -6.18 -14.52
N LEU A 77 -10.39 -6.18 -13.27
CA LEU A 77 -11.10 -5.58 -12.16
C LEU A 77 -11.20 -4.06 -12.28
N GLN A 78 -10.18 -3.40 -12.83
CA GLN A 78 -10.17 -1.97 -13.07
C GLN A 78 -11.27 -1.58 -14.07
N LEU A 79 -11.49 -2.37 -15.12
CA LEU A 79 -12.58 -2.15 -16.07
C LEU A 79 -13.96 -2.31 -15.41
N VAL A 80 -14.15 -3.39 -14.65
CA VAL A 80 -15.40 -3.64 -13.91
C VAL A 80 -15.68 -2.51 -12.93
N MET A 81 -14.67 -2.10 -12.17
CA MET A 81 -14.78 -1.03 -11.17
C MET A 81 -15.06 0.33 -11.82
N ALA A 82 -14.38 0.64 -12.93
CA ALA A 82 -14.63 1.85 -13.70
C ALA A 82 -16.07 1.94 -14.21
N GLY A 83 -16.66 0.81 -14.61
CA GLY A 83 -18.07 0.73 -14.98
C GLY A 83 -19.02 1.03 -13.80
N ARG A 84 -18.72 0.51 -12.60
CA ARG A 84 -19.49 0.79 -11.37
C ARG A 84 -19.38 2.27 -10.98
N VAL A 85 -18.16 2.79 -10.88
CA VAL A 85 -17.89 4.18 -10.50
C VAL A 85 -18.50 5.15 -11.50
N ARG A 86 -18.39 4.89 -12.81
CA ARG A 86 -18.98 5.76 -13.85
C ARG A 86 -20.50 5.83 -13.74
N ARG A 87 -21.17 4.69 -13.52
CA ARG A 87 -22.62 4.65 -13.32
C ARG A 87 -23.03 5.42 -12.08
N PHE A 88 -22.28 5.28 -10.99
CA PHE A 88 -22.53 5.99 -9.74
C PHE A 88 -22.39 7.51 -9.88
N LEU A 89 -21.28 7.96 -10.48
CA LEU A 89 -21.03 9.41 -10.66
C LEU A 89 -21.98 10.02 -11.69
N GLY A 90 -22.40 9.26 -12.72
CA GLY A 90 -23.23 9.78 -13.80
C GLY A 90 -22.55 10.97 -14.49
N GLN A 91 -23.27 12.09 -14.62
CA GLN A 91 -22.75 13.35 -15.14
C GLN A 91 -22.23 14.30 -14.03
N ARG A 92 -22.21 13.86 -12.77
CA ARG A 92 -21.78 14.70 -11.64
C ARG A 92 -20.29 14.96 -11.72
N ALA A 93 -19.87 16.17 -11.35
CA ALA A 93 -18.46 16.44 -11.09
C ALA A 93 -17.97 15.52 -9.96
N GLY A 94 -16.77 14.96 -10.13
CA GLY A 94 -16.21 13.99 -9.21
C GLY A 94 -14.77 13.64 -9.55
N PRO A 95 -14.14 12.73 -8.77
CA PRO A 95 -12.82 12.22 -9.09
C PRO A 95 -12.77 11.59 -10.49
N PRO A 96 -11.61 11.62 -11.16
CA PRO A 96 -11.42 10.85 -12.37
C PRO A 96 -11.77 9.37 -12.13
N VAL A 97 -12.63 8.79 -12.97
CA VAL A 97 -13.12 7.41 -12.81
C VAL A 97 -11.98 6.41 -12.66
N ALA A 98 -10.94 6.54 -13.50
CA ALA A 98 -9.77 5.66 -13.44
C ALA A 98 -9.05 5.74 -12.10
N PHE A 99 -8.84 6.96 -11.58
CA PHE A 99 -8.18 7.19 -10.30
C PHE A 99 -9.00 6.59 -9.13
N LEU A 100 -10.30 6.87 -9.08
CA LEU A 100 -11.14 6.36 -8.00
C LEU A 100 -11.25 4.82 -8.04
N SER A 101 -11.41 4.25 -9.24
CA SER A 101 -11.52 2.80 -9.42
C SER A 101 -10.25 2.10 -8.94
N HIS A 102 -9.09 2.64 -9.33
CA HIS A 102 -7.79 2.15 -8.92
C HIS A 102 -7.65 2.16 -7.39
N LEU A 103 -7.90 3.32 -6.79
CA LEU A 103 -7.77 3.51 -5.35
C LEU A 103 -8.67 2.54 -4.56
N VAL A 104 -9.92 2.34 -5.02
CA VAL A 104 -10.84 1.38 -4.38
C VAL A 104 -10.30 -0.04 -4.45
N LEU A 105 -9.72 -0.47 -5.57
CA LEU A 105 -9.15 -1.81 -5.70
C LEU A 105 -7.97 -2.04 -4.75
N GLU A 106 -7.07 -1.06 -4.61
CA GLU A 106 -5.92 -1.17 -3.71
C GLU A 106 -6.34 -1.25 -2.24
N LEU A 107 -7.29 -0.40 -1.81
CA LEU A 107 -7.78 -0.41 -0.43
C LEU A 107 -8.55 -1.69 -0.10
N LEU A 108 -9.36 -2.19 -1.04
CA LEU A 108 -10.10 -3.45 -0.84
C LEU A 108 -9.19 -4.68 -0.90
N LEU A 109 -8.06 -4.63 -1.61
CA LEU A 109 -7.06 -5.69 -1.56
C LEU A 109 -6.44 -5.78 -0.17
N ASP A 110 -6.03 -4.65 0.43
CA ASP A 110 -5.59 -4.62 1.83
C ASP A 110 -6.68 -5.17 2.75
N ALA A 111 -7.92 -4.71 2.60
CA ALA A 111 -9.04 -5.16 3.42
C ALA A 111 -9.26 -6.68 3.35
N ALA A 112 -9.16 -7.26 2.14
CA ALA A 112 -9.32 -8.70 1.94
C ALA A 112 -8.21 -9.50 2.64
N LEU A 113 -6.97 -9.01 2.60
CA LEU A 113 -5.83 -9.66 3.26
C LEU A 113 -5.90 -9.54 4.79
N ILE A 114 -6.37 -8.39 5.30
CA ILE A 114 -6.57 -8.18 6.74
C ILE A 114 -7.71 -9.07 7.25
N ALA A 115 -8.81 -9.17 6.50
CA ALA A 115 -9.97 -9.97 6.90
C ALA A 115 -9.66 -11.48 6.96
N GLU A 116 -8.70 -11.97 6.16
CA GLU A 116 -8.27 -13.37 6.16
C GLU A 116 -7.53 -13.74 7.45
N ASP A 117 -6.70 -12.83 7.98
CA ASP A 117 -6.00 -13.02 9.24
C ASP A 117 -5.69 -11.65 9.90
N PRO A 118 -6.60 -11.16 10.77
CA PRO A 118 -6.41 -9.89 11.47
C PRO A 118 -5.17 -9.87 12.37
N GLY A 119 -4.71 -11.03 12.84
CA GLY A 119 -3.50 -11.14 13.67
C GLY A 119 -2.24 -10.70 12.93
N ARG A 120 -2.22 -10.86 11.60
CA ARG A 120 -1.12 -10.35 10.76
C ARG A 120 -1.11 -8.82 10.66
N LEU A 121 -2.27 -8.16 10.73
CA LEU A 121 -2.30 -6.70 10.79
C LEU A 121 -1.76 -6.19 12.13
N GLU A 122 -2.04 -6.89 13.24
CA GLU A 122 -1.39 -6.59 14.52
C GLU A 122 0.12 -6.77 14.44
N ALA A 123 0.59 -7.90 13.90
CA ALA A 123 2.02 -8.15 13.69
C ALA A 123 2.68 -7.06 12.83
N TYR A 124 1.98 -6.58 11.79
CA TYR A 124 2.44 -5.45 10.98
C TYR A 124 2.64 -4.19 11.82
N TYR A 125 1.64 -3.76 12.60
CA TYR A 125 1.78 -2.58 13.45
C TYR A 125 2.84 -2.75 14.56
N CYS A 126 2.97 -3.93 15.16
CA CYS A 126 4.05 -4.23 16.10
C CYS A 126 5.43 -4.11 15.44
N GLY A 127 5.58 -4.65 14.21
CA GLY A 127 6.80 -4.50 13.43
C GLY A 127 7.09 -3.04 13.12
N LEU A 128 6.09 -2.26 12.70
CA LEU A 128 6.26 -0.82 12.50
C LEU A 128 6.79 -0.15 13.78
N GLU A 129 6.17 -0.39 14.95
CA GLU A 129 6.60 0.22 16.21
C GLU A 129 8.02 -0.15 16.65
N SER A 130 8.50 -1.35 16.29
CA SER A 130 9.85 -1.81 16.63
C SER A 130 10.98 -1.08 15.90
N VAL A 131 10.67 -0.34 14.83
CA VAL A 131 11.68 0.36 14.00
C VAL A 131 11.70 1.85 14.34
N ASP A 132 12.89 2.41 14.58
CA ASP A 132 13.04 3.85 14.87
C ASP A 132 12.71 4.70 13.63
N ALA A 133 11.78 5.65 13.79
CA ALA A 133 11.36 6.56 12.74
C ALA A 133 12.45 7.55 12.31
N ALA A 134 13.29 8.01 13.24
CA ALA A 134 14.39 8.90 12.92
C ALA A 134 15.44 8.17 12.07
N TRP A 135 15.78 6.94 12.45
CA TRP A 135 16.66 6.06 11.68
C TRP A 135 16.13 5.78 10.27
N VAL A 136 14.83 5.50 10.11
CA VAL A 136 14.21 5.30 8.77
C VAL A 136 14.38 6.56 7.93
N GLN A 137 14.06 7.74 8.45
CA GLN A 137 14.21 8.99 7.72
C GLN A 137 15.66 9.25 7.30
N GLN A 138 16.61 9.08 8.22
CA GLN A 138 18.04 9.26 7.92
C GLN A 138 18.52 8.27 6.85
N THR A 139 18.05 7.02 6.90
CA THR A 139 18.40 6.00 5.93
C THR A 139 17.79 6.30 4.56
N VAL A 140 16.51 6.69 4.50
CA VAL A 140 15.85 7.11 3.26
C VAL A 140 16.50 8.34 2.66
N ASN A 141 16.94 9.31 3.46
CA ASN A 141 17.63 10.50 2.98
C ASN A 141 19.00 10.20 2.33
N ARG A 142 19.64 9.07 2.66
CA ARG A 142 20.84 8.58 1.96
C ARG A 142 20.52 7.95 0.60
N LEU A 143 19.28 7.51 0.38
CA LEU A 143 18.81 6.90 -0.87
C LEU A 143 18.16 7.92 -1.79
N ALA A 144 17.44 8.88 -1.23
CA ALA A 144 16.58 9.79 -1.97
C ALA A 144 17.38 10.86 -2.72
N PRO A 145 16.92 11.31 -3.90
CA PRO A 145 17.56 12.41 -4.64
C PRO A 145 17.44 13.77 -3.92
N ARG A 146 16.54 13.85 -2.93
CA ARG A 146 16.35 15.00 -2.05
C ARG A 146 15.98 14.48 -0.67
N ALA A 147 16.54 15.06 0.37
CA ALA A 147 16.19 14.73 1.75
C ALA A 147 14.76 15.18 2.08
N SER A 148 14.07 14.38 2.89
CA SER A 148 12.82 14.74 3.55
C SER A 148 13.05 14.96 5.05
N SER A 149 12.33 15.91 5.63
CA SER A 149 12.25 16.16 7.07
C SER A 149 10.92 15.71 7.69
N HIS A 150 10.00 15.15 6.90
CA HIS A 150 8.63 14.86 7.31
C HIS A 150 8.31 13.36 7.46
N LEU A 151 9.21 12.48 6.99
CA LEU A 151 8.95 11.04 6.95
C LEU A 151 8.83 10.42 8.35
N ALA A 152 9.69 10.81 9.29
CA ALA A 152 9.65 10.27 10.64
C ALA A 152 8.32 10.61 11.34
N GLU A 153 7.88 11.86 11.23
CA GLU A 153 6.59 12.30 11.77
C GLU A 153 5.42 11.59 11.09
N MET A 154 5.46 11.44 9.76
CA MET A 154 4.44 10.72 9.02
C MET A 154 4.29 9.28 9.53
N MET A 155 5.41 8.58 9.76
CA MET A 155 5.36 7.22 10.25
C MET A 155 4.78 7.13 11.67
N VAL A 156 5.14 8.04 12.58
CA VAL A 156 4.54 8.10 13.93
C VAL A 156 3.02 8.33 13.86
N ARG A 157 2.57 9.26 13.02
CA ARG A 157 1.14 9.53 12.82
C ARG A 157 0.41 8.32 12.22
N PHE A 158 1.01 7.65 11.25
CA PHE A 158 0.44 6.45 10.62
C PHE A 158 0.21 5.33 11.63
N ARG A 159 1.23 5.05 12.46
CA ARG A 159 1.17 4.03 13.51
C ARG A 159 0.10 4.33 14.54
N ARG A 160 0.06 5.56 15.04
CA ARG A 160 -0.96 5.99 16.03
C ARG A 160 -2.37 5.92 15.48
N ALA A 161 -2.56 6.33 14.23
CA ALA A 161 -3.89 6.38 13.61
C ALA A 161 -4.44 4.99 13.28
N ARG A 162 -3.57 3.98 13.16
CA ARG A 162 -3.91 2.58 12.84
C ARG A 162 -4.95 2.43 11.72
N ILE A 163 -4.81 3.25 10.67
CA ILE A 163 -5.86 3.50 9.67
C ILE A 163 -6.32 2.27 8.88
N LEU A 164 -5.52 1.19 8.86
CA LEU A 164 -5.82 -0.01 8.07
C LEU A 164 -6.99 -0.80 8.67
N TRP A 165 -7.25 -0.67 9.98
CA TRP A 165 -8.45 -1.24 10.60
C TRP A 165 -9.74 -0.64 10.03
N ASP A 166 -9.69 0.63 9.61
CA ASP A 166 -10.84 1.28 8.98
C ASP A 166 -11.17 0.70 7.60
N TYR A 167 -10.34 -0.18 7.02
CA TYR A 167 -10.63 -0.77 5.71
C TYR A 167 -11.61 -1.95 5.81
N LEU A 168 -11.78 -2.51 7.00
CA LEU A 168 -12.66 -3.66 7.23
C LEU A 168 -14.14 -3.30 7.11
N GLU A 169 -14.52 -2.06 7.46
CA GLU A 169 -15.90 -1.58 7.43
C GLU A 169 -16.11 -0.52 6.34
N ASP A 170 -17.19 -0.64 5.55
CA ASP A 170 -17.41 0.25 4.40
C ASP A 170 -17.59 1.72 4.80
N ALA A 171 -18.22 1.97 5.95
CA ALA A 171 -18.42 3.33 6.46
C ALA A 171 -17.09 4.01 6.81
N THR A 172 -16.20 3.28 7.49
CA THR A 172 -14.89 3.80 7.89
C THR A 172 -13.94 3.89 6.70
N LEU A 173 -14.03 2.94 5.76
CA LEU A 173 -13.29 2.94 4.50
C LEU A 173 -13.68 4.15 3.64
N LEU A 174 -14.97 4.47 3.52
CA LEU A 174 -15.43 5.67 2.80
C LEU A 174 -14.86 6.96 3.43
N ARG A 175 -14.78 7.06 4.76
CA ARG A 175 -14.12 8.20 5.42
C ARG A 175 -12.66 8.31 5.01
N ARG A 176 -11.92 7.19 4.98
CA ARG A 176 -10.51 7.18 4.54
C ARG A 176 -10.36 7.54 3.08
N LEU A 177 -11.24 7.04 2.22
CA LEU A 177 -11.30 7.40 0.81
C LEU A 177 -11.49 8.91 0.63
N ASN A 178 -12.44 9.52 1.35
CA ASN A 178 -12.67 10.97 1.31
C ASN A 178 -11.48 11.79 1.83
N GLN A 179 -10.71 11.28 2.80
CA GLN A 179 -9.45 11.90 3.21
C GLN A 179 -8.39 11.86 2.11
N VAL A 180 -8.34 10.79 1.30
CA VAL A 180 -7.47 10.74 0.11
C VAL A 180 -7.91 11.76 -0.93
N LEU A 181 -9.21 11.81 -1.24
CA LEU A 181 -9.77 12.75 -2.23
C LEU A 181 -9.54 14.21 -1.83
N ALA A 182 -9.73 14.55 -0.56
CA ALA A 182 -9.50 15.89 -0.05
C ALA A 182 -8.04 16.34 -0.25
N ARG A 183 -7.06 15.45 0.00
CA ARG A 183 -5.64 15.73 -0.25
C ARG A 183 -5.32 15.89 -1.74
N ALA A 184 -6.08 15.22 -2.60
CA ALA A 184 -5.98 15.37 -4.06
C ALA A 184 -6.73 16.60 -4.60
N GLY A 185 -7.38 17.40 -3.74
CA GLY A 185 -8.17 18.56 -4.15
C GLY A 185 -9.48 18.20 -4.84
N VAL A 186 -10.01 16.99 -4.60
CA VAL A 186 -11.23 16.48 -5.21
C VAL A 186 -12.36 16.42 -4.20
N ALA A 187 -13.59 16.71 -4.66
CA ALA A 187 -14.78 16.58 -3.83
C ALA A 187 -14.95 15.15 -3.28
N GLY A 188 -15.38 15.07 -2.02
CA GLY A 188 -15.68 13.80 -1.37
C GLY A 188 -16.88 13.09 -1.99
N LEU A 189 -16.92 11.78 -1.80
CA LEU A 189 -18.01 10.90 -2.19
C LEU A 189 -19.10 10.88 -1.11
N PRO A 190 -20.37 10.82 -1.51
CA PRO A 190 -21.49 10.74 -0.58
C PRO A 190 -21.63 9.33 0.02
N GLU A 191 -22.42 9.22 1.09
CA GLU A 191 -22.63 7.97 1.85
C GLU A 191 -23.13 6.81 0.97
N ALA A 192 -23.94 7.11 -0.07
CA ALA A 192 -24.42 6.12 -1.03
C ALA A 192 -23.30 5.36 -1.76
N PHE A 193 -22.06 5.90 -1.79
CA PHE A 193 -20.93 5.19 -2.39
C PHE A 193 -20.57 3.90 -1.63
N ARG A 194 -21.04 3.73 -0.39
CA ARG A 194 -20.90 2.48 0.36
C ARG A 194 -21.50 1.27 -0.35
N GLU A 195 -22.55 1.46 -1.16
CA GLU A 195 -23.13 0.37 -1.95
C GLU A 195 -22.11 -0.19 -2.94
N ILE A 196 -21.33 0.68 -3.58
CA ILE A 196 -20.24 0.27 -4.47
C ILE A 196 -19.14 -0.47 -3.71
N LEU A 197 -18.78 -0.02 -2.51
CA LEU A 197 -17.79 -0.70 -1.66
C LEU A 197 -18.26 -2.10 -1.25
N ALA A 198 -19.52 -2.23 -0.81
CA ALA A 198 -20.12 -3.49 -0.39
C ALA A 198 -20.13 -4.53 -1.53
N GLU A 199 -20.48 -4.10 -2.75
CA GLU A 199 -20.45 -4.97 -3.93
C GLU A 199 -19.02 -5.33 -4.40
N ALA A 200 -18.10 -4.37 -4.28
CA ALA A 200 -16.72 -4.52 -4.72
C ALA A 200 -15.90 -5.45 -3.82
N ARG A 201 -16.18 -5.44 -2.51
CA ARG A 201 -15.44 -6.19 -1.50
C ARG A 201 -15.33 -7.69 -1.79
N PRO A 202 -16.43 -8.45 -1.97
CA PRO A 202 -16.35 -9.88 -2.28
C PRO A 202 -15.69 -10.14 -3.64
N LEU A 203 -15.87 -9.24 -4.61
CA LEU A 203 -15.26 -9.34 -5.94
C LEU A 203 -13.72 -9.28 -5.83
N VAL A 204 -13.18 -8.27 -5.14
CA VAL A 204 -11.73 -8.13 -4.95
C VAL A 204 -11.17 -9.27 -4.09
N ALA A 205 -11.86 -9.65 -3.02
CA ALA A 205 -11.44 -10.74 -2.15
C ALA A 205 -11.33 -12.09 -2.89
N GLY A 206 -12.26 -12.37 -3.80
CA GLY A 206 -12.25 -13.57 -4.66
C GLY A 206 -11.09 -13.60 -5.67
N HIS A 207 -10.49 -12.44 -5.97
CA HIS A 207 -9.40 -12.29 -6.95
C HIS A 207 -8.04 -12.02 -6.31
N ARG A 208 -7.94 -11.92 -4.97
CA ARG A 208 -6.73 -11.48 -4.27
C ARG A 208 -5.46 -12.22 -4.70
N HIS A 209 -5.53 -13.54 -4.89
CA HIS A 209 -4.40 -14.37 -5.29
C HIS A 209 -3.89 -14.07 -6.71
N ARG A 210 -4.78 -13.59 -7.59
CA ARG A 210 -4.42 -13.16 -8.96
C ARG A 210 -3.88 -11.73 -8.99
N LEU A 211 -4.24 -10.91 -7.99
CA LEU A 211 -3.79 -9.52 -7.84
C LEU A 211 -2.42 -9.42 -7.18
N LEU A 212 -2.09 -10.35 -6.30
CA LEU A 212 -0.78 -10.37 -5.67
C LEU A 212 0.30 -10.82 -6.67
N PRO A 213 1.48 -10.18 -6.66
CA PRO A 213 2.62 -10.67 -7.41
C PRO A 213 2.90 -12.12 -7.03
N ARG A 214 3.11 -12.98 -8.04
CA ARG A 214 3.59 -14.34 -7.81
C ARG A 214 4.97 -14.21 -7.20
N GLY A 215 5.07 -14.41 -5.89
CA GLY A 215 6.38 -14.36 -5.24
C GLY A 215 7.24 -15.48 -5.78
N GLU A 216 8.51 -15.19 -6.03
CA GLU A 216 9.51 -16.24 -6.10
C GLU A 216 9.39 -17.05 -4.80
N GLN A 217 9.19 -18.36 -4.96
CA GLN A 217 9.47 -19.27 -3.88
C GLN A 217 10.98 -19.17 -3.65
N THR A 218 11.39 -18.37 -2.67
CA THR A 218 12.72 -18.57 -2.09
C THR A 218 12.66 -19.97 -1.47
N GLY A 219 13.24 -20.95 -2.18
CA GLY A 219 13.31 -22.33 -1.75
C GLY A 219 13.82 -22.38 -0.31
N GLY A 220 12.94 -22.72 0.62
CA GLY A 220 13.36 -23.31 1.88
C GLY A 220 13.98 -24.66 1.55
N PRO A 221 15.06 -25.07 2.25
CA PRO A 221 15.60 -26.41 2.06
C PRO A 221 14.49 -27.43 2.31
N ASP A 222 14.39 -28.38 1.38
CA ASP A 222 13.56 -29.58 1.47
C ASP A 222 13.75 -30.21 2.87
N PRO A 223 12.68 -30.51 3.62
CA PRO A 223 12.82 -31.31 4.82
C PRO A 223 13.00 -32.76 4.38
N THR A 224 14.21 -33.11 3.95
CA THR A 224 14.61 -34.50 3.81
C THR A 224 14.75 -35.10 5.21
N CYS A 225 13.99 -36.18 5.40
CA CYS A 225 14.13 -37.22 6.41
C CYS A 225 15.58 -37.46 6.86
#